data_AF-A0A142BFX7-F1
#
_entry.id   AF-A0A142BFX7-F1
#
_cell.length_a   1.000
_cell.length_b   1.000
_cell.length_c   1.000
_cell.angle_alpha   90.00
_cell.angle_beta   90.00
_cell.angle_gamma   90.00
#
_symmetry.space_group_name_H-M   'P 1'
#
loop_
_entity.id
_entity.type
_entity.pdbx_description
1 polymer ?
#
loop_
_entity_poly.entity_id
_entity_poly.type
_entity_poly.pdbx_seq_one_letter_code
_entity_poly.pdbx_strand_id
1 'polypeptide(L)'
;MEEMNVLWFVGSLAFLGGMLAGALLYHLLGGSNSERGKLQNQLDDLQNDFKDYQNKVSDHFGTTAHLINKLTDSYRDVHEHMASGAENLCEDEAVKNRLSDALLSSNALLSGNITKRRTERPKAVEQPKDYAPKNAPDEKGTLSEEFGVKSEEKPAAPVVEVEAVGPVAEEKQAS
;
A
#
# COMPACT_ATOMS: atom_id res chain seq x y z
N MET A 1 5.36 72.16 -39.23
CA MET A 1 4.17 71.34 -38.93
C MET A 1 4.37 69.88 -39.34
N GLU A 2 5.06 69.60 -40.46
CA GLU A 2 5.23 68.23 -40.97
C GLU A 2 5.97 67.28 -40.02
N GLU A 3 7.05 67.73 -39.37
CA GLU A 3 7.81 66.94 -38.37
C GLU A 3 6.94 66.30 -37.26
N MET A 4 5.93 67.02 -36.77
CA MET A 4 5.04 66.48 -35.72
C MET A 4 4.12 65.38 -36.24
N ASN A 5 3.71 65.47 -37.51
CA ASN A 5 2.92 64.43 -38.16
C ASN A 5 3.76 63.17 -38.36
N VAL A 6 5.02 63.32 -38.84
CA VAL A 6 5.94 62.19 -39.05
C VAL A 6 6.20 61.44 -37.74
N LEU A 7 6.48 62.16 -36.64
CA LEU A 7 6.67 61.54 -35.32
C LEU A 7 5.43 60.75 -34.85
N TRP A 8 4.23 61.28 -35.08
CA TRP A 8 2.99 60.61 -34.69
C TRP A 8 2.70 59.36 -35.56
N PHE A 9 2.97 59.43 -36.87
CA PHE A 9 2.86 58.28 -37.76
C PHE A 9 3.85 57.16 -37.42
N VAL A 10 5.11 57.49 -37.15
CA VAL A 10 6.14 56.51 -36.75
C VAL A 10 5.79 55.87 -35.42
N GLY A 11 5.34 56.66 -34.43
CA GLY A 11 4.87 56.14 -33.14
C GLY A 11 3.67 55.20 -33.27
N SER A 12 2.68 55.57 -34.09
CA SER A 12 1.51 54.73 -34.38
C SER A 12 1.90 53.42 -35.07
N LEU A 13 2.76 53.48 -36.10
CA LEU A 13 3.21 52.29 -36.83
C LEU A 13 4.03 51.34 -35.95
N ALA A 14 4.91 51.87 -35.09
CA ALA A 14 5.66 51.10 -34.12
C ALA A 14 4.74 50.45 -33.06
N PHE A 15 3.70 51.16 -32.60
CA PHE A 15 2.72 50.61 -31.68
C PHE A 15 1.90 49.47 -32.30
N LEU A 16 1.39 49.63 -33.53
CA LEU A 16 0.68 48.56 -34.23
C LEU A 16 1.58 47.35 -34.50
N GLY A 17 2.83 47.59 -34.94
CA GLY A 17 3.82 46.52 -35.15
C GLY A 17 4.16 45.77 -33.87
N GLY A 18 4.38 46.50 -32.76
CA GLY A 18 4.62 45.92 -31.44
C GLY A 18 3.41 45.15 -30.90
N MET A 19 2.19 45.64 -31.12
CA MET A 19 0.96 44.95 -30.72
C MET A 19 0.74 43.65 -31.52
N LEU A 20 0.98 43.66 -32.83
CA LEU A 20 0.90 42.47 -33.68
C LEU A 20 1.98 41.44 -33.31
N ALA A 21 3.24 41.86 -33.17
CA ALA A 21 4.34 40.98 -32.77
C ALA A 21 4.14 40.43 -31.35
N GLY A 22 3.67 41.26 -30.42
CA GLY A 22 3.34 40.87 -29.05
C GLY A 22 2.17 39.90 -28.98
N ALA A 23 1.11 40.10 -29.78
CA ALA A 23 -0.02 39.18 -29.88
C ALA A 23 0.40 37.82 -30.47
N LEU A 24 1.26 37.82 -31.49
CA LEU A 24 1.83 36.58 -32.05
C LEU A 24 2.68 35.84 -31.01
N LEU A 25 3.63 36.53 -30.35
CA LEU A 25 4.46 35.95 -29.28
C LEU A 25 3.61 35.39 -28.13
N TYR A 26 2.58 36.14 -27.70
CA TYR A 26 1.64 35.70 -26.67
C TYR A 26 0.84 34.47 -27.11
N HIS A 27 0.39 34.41 -28.36
CA HIS A 27 -0.32 33.25 -28.89
C HIS A 27 0.58 32.00 -28.98
N LEU A 28 1.83 32.16 -29.41
CA LEU A 28 2.79 31.06 -29.49
C LEU A 28 3.16 30.50 -28.10
N LEU A 29 3.33 31.34 -27.06
CA LEU A 29 3.60 30.88 -25.69
C LEU A 29 2.32 30.40 -24.96
N GLY A 30 1.19 31.07 -25.18
CA GLY A 30 -0.09 30.83 -24.51
C GLY A 30 -0.82 29.56 -24.95
N GLY A 31 -0.49 29.00 -26.12
CA GLY A 31 -1.05 27.75 -26.62
C GLY A 31 -0.84 26.52 -25.72
N SER A 32 0.07 26.60 -24.75
CA SER A 32 0.36 25.54 -23.76
C SER A 32 -0.67 25.41 -22.63
N ASN A 33 -1.66 26.32 -22.50
CA ASN A 33 -2.64 26.24 -21.41
C ASN A 33 -3.48 24.95 -21.38
N SER A 34 -3.57 24.20 -22.48
CA SER A 34 -4.16 22.85 -22.50
C SER A 34 -3.40 21.86 -21.61
N GLU A 35 -2.07 21.95 -21.53
CA GLU A 35 -1.22 21.06 -20.72
C GLU A 35 -1.54 21.16 -19.23
N ARG A 36 -1.77 22.39 -18.74
CA ARG A 36 -2.13 22.65 -17.33
C ARG A 36 -3.48 22.00 -16.97
N GLY A 37 -4.44 22.03 -17.88
CA GLY A 37 -5.71 21.32 -17.73
C GLY A 37 -5.53 19.81 -17.67
N LYS A 38 -4.67 19.23 -18.52
CA LYS A 38 -4.37 17.78 -18.49
C LYS A 38 -3.74 17.35 -17.15
N LEU A 39 -2.86 18.15 -16.57
CA LEU A 39 -2.25 17.85 -15.26
C LEU A 39 -3.29 17.94 -14.13
N GLN A 40 -4.18 18.93 -14.18
CA GLN A 40 -5.25 19.07 -13.19
C GLN A 40 -6.25 17.91 -13.27
N ASN A 41 -6.63 17.49 -14.47
CA ASN A 41 -7.50 16.34 -14.70
C ASN A 41 -6.85 15.04 -14.19
N GLN A 42 -5.56 14.80 -14.46
CA GLN A 42 -4.84 13.62 -13.96
C GLN A 42 -4.83 13.53 -12.42
N LEU A 43 -4.76 14.66 -11.72
CA LEU A 43 -4.83 14.67 -10.26
C LEU A 43 -6.25 14.38 -9.74
N ASP A 44 -7.29 14.85 -10.44
CA ASP A 44 -8.68 14.59 -10.07
C ASP A 44 -9.07 13.14 -10.36
N ASP A 45 -8.69 12.62 -11.54
CA ASP A 45 -8.84 11.20 -11.92
C ASP A 45 -8.20 10.28 -10.87
N LEU A 46 -6.92 10.52 -10.52
CA LEU A 46 -6.22 9.71 -9.51
C LEU A 46 -6.84 9.82 -8.11
N GLN A 47 -7.36 11.00 -7.74
CA GLN A 47 -8.08 11.16 -6.48
C GLN A 47 -9.43 10.41 -6.49
N ASN A 48 -10.11 10.38 -7.62
CA ASN A 48 -11.37 9.66 -7.79
C ASN A 48 -11.15 8.15 -7.78
N ASP A 49 -10.13 7.63 -8.48
CA ASP A 49 -9.70 6.24 -8.39
C ASP A 49 -9.38 5.82 -6.93
N PHE A 50 -8.73 6.70 -6.16
CA PHE A 50 -8.41 6.43 -4.75
C PHE A 50 -9.65 6.43 -3.83
N LYS A 51 -10.66 7.28 -4.10
CA LYS A 51 -11.96 7.22 -3.41
C LYS A 51 -12.70 5.93 -3.76
N ASP A 52 -12.73 5.56 -5.03
CA ASP A 52 -13.38 4.35 -5.53
C ASP A 52 -12.74 3.08 -4.97
N TYR A 53 -11.41 3.05 -4.84
CA TYR A 53 -10.69 1.96 -4.17
C TYR A 53 -11.08 1.87 -2.69
N GLN A 54 -11.10 2.98 -1.94
CA GLN A 54 -11.54 3.00 -0.54
C GLN A 54 -12.99 2.51 -0.39
N ASN A 55 -13.89 2.94 -1.27
CA ASN A 55 -15.28 2.50 -1.29
C ASN A 55 -15.38 0.98 -1.53
N LYS A 56 -14.68 0.43 -2.53
CA LYS A 56 -14.62 -1.01 -2.82
C LYS A 56 -14.07 -1.82 -1.65
N VAL A 57 -13.02 -1.32 -0.98
CA VAL A 57 -12.43 -1.96 0.21
C VAL A 57 -13.42 -1.93 1.38
N SER A 58 -14.10 -0.81 1.63
CA SER A 58 -15.09 -0.69 2.70
C SER A 58 -16.29 -1.61 2.47
N ASP A 59 -16.77 -1.71 1.24
CA ASP A 59 -17.87 -2.61 0.85
C ASP A 59 -17.47 -4.09 0.96
N HIS A 60 -16.25 -4.43 0.54
CA HIS A 60 -15.71 -5.79 0.68
C HIS A 60 -15.57 -6.20 2.15
N PHE A 61 -15.06 -5.32 3.03
CA PHE A 61 -15.00 -5.61 4.47
C PHE A 61 -16.38 -5.65 5.13
N GLY A 62 -17.34 -4.82 4.72
CA GLY A 62 -18.74 -4.90 5.18
C GLY A 62 -19.38 -6.24 4.80
N THR A 63 -19.24 -6.64 3.54
CA THR A 63 -19.72 -7.93 3.02
C THR A 63 -19.03 -9.11 3.71
N THR A 64 -17.72 -9.03 3.93
CA THR A 64 -16.94 -10.07 4.63
C THR A 64 -17.35 -10.20 6.09
N ALA A 65 -17.55 -9.08 6.81
CA ALA A 65 -18.06 -9.09 8.17
C ALA A 65 -19.46 -9.74 8.24
N HIS A 66 -20.34 -9.47 7.27
CA HIS A 66 -21.64 -10.13 7.19
C HIS A 66 -21.54 -11.64 6.96
N LEU A 67 -20.62 -12.09 6.08
CA LEU A 67 -20.35 -13.51 5.84
C LEU A 67 -19.74 -14.21 7.06
N ILE A 68 -18.81 -13.57 7.77
CA ILE A 68 -18.21 -14.10 9.01
C ILE A 68 -19.27 -14.26 10.11
N ASN A 69 -20.19 -13.32 10.25
CA ASN A 69 -21.31 -13.48 11.20
C ASN A 69 -22.20 -14.68 10.82
N LYS A 70 -22.61 -14.81 9.55
CA LYS A 70 -23.36 -15.98 9.06
C LYS A 70 -22.64 -17.31 9.30
N LEU A 71 -21.32 -17.36 9.11
CA LEU A 71 -20.49 -18.53 9.41
C LEU A 71 -20.47 -18.82 10.92
N THR A 72 -20.38 -17.78 11.75
CA THR A 72 -20.39 -17.88 13.21
C THR A 72 -21.73 -18.43 13.71
N ASP A 73 -22.84 -17.98 13.15
CA ASP A 73 -24.19 -18.48 13.45
C ASP A 73 -24.37 -19.93 12.98
N SER A 74 -23.92 -20.26 11.76
CA SER A 74 -23.93 -21.64 11.25
C SER A 74 -23.10 -22.59 12.13
N TYR A 75 -21.99 -22.10 12.70
CA TYR A 75 -21.18 -22.85 13.66
C TYR A 75 -21.91 -23.04 15.00
N ARG A 76 -22.66 -22.04 15.50
CA ARG A 76 -23.53 -22.19 16.68
C ARG A 76 -24.58 -23.26 16.45
N ASP A 77 -25.26 -23.24 15.30
CA ASP A 77 -26.34 -24.19 14.98
C ASP A 77 -25.83 -25.64 14.96
N VAL A 78 -24.66 -25.88 14.34
CA VAL A 78 -24.01 -27.21 14.34
C VAL A 78 -23.62 -27.65 15.75
N HIS A 79 -23.10 -26.73 16.56
CA HIS A 79 -22.64 -26.99 17.92
C HIS A 79 -23.81 -27.24 18.90
N GLU A 80 -24.93 -26.54 18.73
CA GLU A 80 -26.20 -26.77 19.44
C GLU A 80 -26.85 -28.10 19.00
N HIS A 81 -26.79 -28.43 17.71
CA HIS A 81 -27.25 -29.73 17.23
C HIS A 81 -26.41 -30.89 17.82
N MET A 82 -25.10 -30.69 17.95
CA MET A 82 -24.21 -31.65 18.63
C MET A 82 -24.51 -31.77 20.13
N ALA A 83 -24.86 -30.65 20.78
CA ALA A 83 -25.31 -30.64 22.17
C ALA A 83 -26.58 -31.48 22.37
N SER A 84 -27.62 -31.19 21.60
CA SER A 84 -28.89 -31.92 21.64
C SER A 84 -28.71 -33.40 21.24
N GLY A 85 -27.88 -33.69 20.24
CA GLY A 85 -27.54 -35.05 19.85
C GLY A 85 -26.87 -35.82 21.00
N ALA A 86 -25.89 -35.22 21.67
CA ALA A 86 -25.22 -35.84 22.80
C ALA A 86 -26.13 -35.96 24.05
N GLU A 87 -27.04 -35.02 24.30
CA GLU A 87 -28.04 -35.14 25.37
C GLU A 87 -29.01 -36.32 25.14
N ASN A 88 -29.37 -36.58 23.88
CA ASN A 88 -30.22 -37.71 23.51
C ASN A 88 -29.49 -39.06 23.47
N LEU A 89 -28.17 -39.06 23.21
CA LEU A 89 -27.38 -40.30 23.06
C LEU A 89 -26.53 -40.68 24.30
N CYS A 90 -26.23 -39.75 25.21
CA CYS A 90 -25.58 -40.07 26.48
C CYS A 90 -26.60 -40.39 27.57
N GLU A 91 -26.67 -41.65 27.99
CA GLU A 91 -27.39 -42.07 29.20
C GLU A 91 -26.67 -41.67 30.51
N ASP A 92 -25.38 -41.29 30.44
CA ASP A 92 -24.57 -40.91 31.60
C ASP A 92 -24.68 -39.41 31.93
N GLU A 93 -25.33 -39.11 33.06
CA GLU A 93 -25.44 -37.77 33.66
C GLU A 93 -24.10 -37.06 33.86
N ALA A 94 -23.04 -37.77 34.26
CA ALA A 94 -21.73 -37.16 34.49
C ALA A 94 -21.09 -36.67 33.18
N VAL A 95 -21.44 -37.29 32.05
CA VAL A 95 -21.03 -36.87 30.71
C VAL A 95 -21.87 -35.70 30.22
N LYS A 96 -23.20 -35.72 30.44
CA LYS A 96 -24.10 -34.59 30.11
C LYS A 96 -23.64 -33.28 30.74
N ASN A 97 -23.43 -33.27 32.06
CA ASN A 97 -23.06 -32.05 32.79
C ASN A 97 -21.72 -31.45 32.30
N ARG A 98 -20.73 -32.30 32.02
CA ARG A 98 -19.43 -31.86 31.45
C ARG A 98 -19.56 -31.28 30.05
N LEU A 99 -20.45 -31.85 29.23
CA LEU A 99 -20.72 -31.33 27.90
C LEU A 99 -21.40 -29.96 27.99
N SER A 100 -22.43 -29.79 28.83
CA SER A 100 -23.14 -28.52 28.98
C SER A 100 -22.20 -27.37 29.41
N ASP A 101 -21.27 -27.62 30.33
CA ASP A 101 -20.25 -26.63 30.73
C ASP A 101 -19.33 -26.23 29.57
N ALA A 102 -18.86 -27.21 28.78
CA ALA A 102 -18.02 -26.96 27.62
C ALA A 102 -18.76 -26.14 26.54
N LEU A 103 -20.04 -26.44 26.32
CA LEU A 103 -20.89 -25.74 25.36
C LEU A 103 -21.15 -24.29 25.78
N LEU A 104 -21.44 -24.06 27.07
CA LEU A 104 -21.67 -22.72 27.63
C LEU A 104 -20.42 -21.85 27.54
N SER A 105 -19.24 -22.43 27.78
CA SER A 105 -17.93 -21.78 27.62
C SER A 105 -17.65 -21.38 26.17
N SER A 106 -17.90 -22.30 25.22
CA SER A 106 -17.78 -22.05 23.77
C SER A 106 -18.69 -20.91 23.30
N ASN A 107 -19.96 -20.92 23.71
CA ASN A 107 -20.92 -19.85 23.40
C ASN A 107 -20.51 -18.50 24.02
N ALA A 108 -19.95 -18.48 25.24
CA ALA A 108 -19.47 -17.25 25.88
C ALA A 108 -18.27 -16.63 25.13
N LEU A 109 -17.33 -17.45 24.66
CA LEU A 109 -16.23 -17.03 23.78
C LEU A 109 -16.76 -16.43 22.47
N LEU A 110 -17.67 -17.15 21.80
CA LEU A 110 -18.16 -16.81 20.47
C LEU A 110 -19.12 -15.61 20.46
N SER A 111 -19.87 -15.40 21.54
CA SER A 111 -20.74 -14.23 21.76
C SER A 111 -19.95 -12.93 22.01
N GLY A 112 -18.62 -13.01 22.15
CA GLY A 112 -17.79 -11.84 22.47
C GLY A 112 -18.03 -11.28 23.89
N ASN A 113 -18.84 -11.96 24.70
CA ASN A 113 -19.10 -11.62 26.11
C ASN A 113 -17.96 -12.08 27.04
N ILE A 114 -16.75 -12.23 26.50
CA ILE A 114 -15.53 -12.19 27.29
C ILE A 114 -15.52 -10.85 28.00
N THR A 115 -15.76 -10.87 29.31
CA THR A 115 -15.63 -9.72 30.18
C THR A 115 -14.25 -9.13 29.94
N LYS A 116 -14.20 -7.97 29.27
CA LYS A 116 -12.93 -7.33 28.91
C LYS A 116 -12.13 -7.18 30.20
N ARG A 117 -11.03 -7.93 30.33
CA ARG A 117 -10.04 -7.76 31.40
C ARG A 117 -9.30 -6.45 31.12
N ARG A 118 -10.00 -5.34 31.35
CA ARG A 118 -9.76 -3.99 30.84
C ARG A 118 -8.68 -3.27 31.67
N THR A 119 -7.55 -3.93 31.87
CA THR A 119 -6.48 -3.45 32.76
C THR A 119 -5.10 -3.47 32.13
N GLU A 120 -4.96 -4.02 30.93
CA GLU A 120 -3.74 -3.88 30.13
C GLU A 120 -4.09 -3.13 28.84
N ARG A 121 -3.46 -1.96 28.64
CA ARG A 121 -3.51 -1.28 27.35
C ARG A 121 -2.75 -2.19 26.37
N PRO A 122 -3.35 -2.68 25.27
CA PRO A 122 -2.56 -3.35 24.26
C PRO A 122 -1.50 -2.35 23.80
N LYS A 123 -0.23 -2.75 23.91
CA LYS A 123 0.89 -1.97 23.39
C LYS A 123 0.56 -1.71 21.92
N ALA A 124 0.52 -0.44 21.52
CA ALA A 124 0.05 -0.07 20.18
C ALA A 124 0.79 -0.94 19.16
N VAL A 125 0.04 -1.64 18.31
CA VAL A 125 0.62 -2.44 17.22
C VAL A 125 1.26 -1.43 16.29
N GLU A 126 2.58 -1.26 16.42
CA GLU A 126 3.32 -0.39 15.53
C GLU A 126 3.23 -0.99 14.13
N GLN A 127 2.61 -0.23 13.22
CA GLN A 127 2.53 -0.61 11.82
C GLN A 127 3.94 -0.86 11.25
N PRO A 128 4.11 -1.83 10.33
CA PRO A 128 5.40 -2.05 9.66
C PRO A 128 5.97 -0.76 9.11
N LYS A 129 7.21 -0.43 9.50
CA LYS A 129 7.85 0.87 9.21
C LYS A 129 8.40 0.95 7.79
N ASP A 130 8.21 -0.10 7.00
CA ASP A 130 8.76 -0.30 5.65
C ASP A 130 8.16 0.64 4.58
N TYR A 131 7.08 1.36 4.92
CA TYR A 131 6.44 2.37 4.07
C TYR A 131 6.85 3.82 4.37
N ALA A 132 7.77 4.04 5.33
CA ALA A 132 8.18 5.41 5.68
C ALA A 132 8.98 6.08 4.55
N PRO A 133 8.73 7.38 4.25
CA PRO A 133 9.54 8.11 3.29
C PRO A 133 10.98 8.23 3.78
N LYS A 134 11.92 8.22 2.82
CA LYS A 134 13.37 8.35 3.06
C LYS A 134 13.69 9.62 3.86
N ASN A 135 14.64 9.53 4.80
CA ASN A 135 15.03 10.66 5.64
C ASN A 135 15.96 11.63 4.89
N ALA A 136 16.72 11.12 3.91
CA ALA A 136 17.56 11.93 3.02
C ALA A 136 17.38 11.53 1.53
N PRO A 137 17.61 12.45 0.56
CA PRO A 137 17.43 12.16 -0.86
C PRO A 137 18.32 11.04 -1.41
N ASP A 138 19.54 10.91 -0.87
CA ASP A 138 20.56 9.93 -1.27
C ASP A 138 20.48 8.62 -0.46
N GLU A 139 19.51 8.50 0.45
CA GLU A 139 19.29 7.28 1.22
C GLU A 139 18.64 6.22 0.30
N LYS A 140 19.39 5.18 -0.07
CA LYS A 140 18.84 4.02 -0.76
C LYS A 140 17.90 3.27 0.21
N GLY A 141 16.72 2.91 -0.27
CA GLY A 141 15.63 2.40 0.58
C GLY A 141 15.88 0.99 1.11
N THR A 142 15.10 0.57 2.10
CA THR A 142 15.16 -0.77 2.72
C THR A 142 14.91 -1.93 1.75
N LEU A 143 14.32 -1.65 0.58
CA LEU A 143 14.09 -2.60 -0.52
C LEU A 143 15.07 -2.43 -1.70
N SER A 144 16.14 -1.64 -1.55
CA SER A 144 17.19 -1.54 -2.56
C SER A 144 18.12 -2.76 -2.50
N GLU A 145 18.61 -3.22 -3.66
CA GLU A 145 19.44 -4.43 -3.80
C GLU A 145 20.81 -4.34 -3.07
N GLU A 146 21.20 -3.12 -2.71
CA GLU A 146 22.42 -2.78 -1.97
C GLU A 146 22.19 -2.61 -0.46
N PHE A 147 20.96 -2.73 0.04
CA PHE A 147 20.66 -2.53 1.46
C PHE A 147 21.34 -3.63 2.31
N GLY A 148 22.32 -3.22 3.12
CA GLY A 148 23.17 -4.13 3.90
C GLY A 148 24.48 -4.54 3.22
N VAL A 149 24.69 -4.17 1.94
CA VAL A 149 25.95 -4.42 1.22
C VAL A 149 26.92 -3.27 1.49
N LYS A 150 27.88 -3.48 2.39
CA LYS A 150 29.04 -2.58 2.48
C LYS A 150 29.86 -2.72 1.19
N SER A 151 29.83 -1.69 0.36
CA SER A 151 30.75 -1.57 -0.77
C SER A 151 32.15 -1.35 -0.22
N GLU A 152 33.00 -2.38 -0.28
CA GLU A 152 34.43 -2.19 0.04
C GLU A 152 35.09 -1.33 -1.04
N GLU A 153 35.89 -0.37 -0.58
CA GLU A 153 36.56 0.61 -1.42
C GLU A 153 37.64 -0.07 -2.28
N LYS A 154 37.32 -0.25 -3.55
CA LYS A 154 38.11 -0.92 -4.59
C LYS A 154 39.60 -0.49 -4.62
N PRO A 155 40.55 -1.38 -4.29
CA PRO A 155 41.93 -1.25 -4.73
C PRO A 155 42.05 -1.71 -6.19
N ALA A 156 42.96 -1.11 -6.94
CA ALA A 156 43.18 -1.47 -8.34
C ALA A 156 43.90 -2.83 -8.47
N ALA A 157 43.36 -3.72 -9.31
CA ALA A 157 44.04 -4.96 -9.69
C ALA A 157 45.22 -4.69 -10.64
N PRO A 158 46.20 -5.60 -10.65
CA PRO A 158 46.75 -6.06 -11.91
C PRO A 158 46.63 -7.59 -12.09
N VAL A 159 46.16 -7.96 -13.29
CA VAL A 159 46.67 -9.03 -14.19
C VAL A 159 48.07 -9.57 -13.81
N VAL A 160 48.47 -10.84 -13.99
CA VAL A 160 47.98 -12.03 -14.74
C VAL A 160 48.18 -13.29 -13.84
N GLU A 161 47.88 -14.56 -14.17
CA GLU A 161 47.62 -15.28 -15.44
C GLU A 161 46.68 -16.51 -15.22
N VAL A 162 46.42 -17.30 -16.26
CA VAL A 162 45.69 -18.60 -16.18
C VAL A 162 46.56 -19.76 -16.66
N GLU A 163 46.82 -20.79 -15.83
CA GLU A 163 47.34 -22.07 -16.34
C GLU A 163 46.95 -23.33 -15.52
N ALA A 164 46.75 -24.42 -16.28
CA ALA A 164 46.81 -25.85 -15.91
C ALA A 164 45.67 -26.51 -15.10
N VAL A 165 45.44 -27.80 -15.41
CA VAL A 165 44.24 -28.58 -15.09
C VAL A 165 44.57 -29.89 -14.34
N GLY A 166 43.95 -30.06 -13.16
CA GLY A 166 43.61 -31.35 -12.51
C GLY A 166 44.75 -32.28 -12.03
N PRO A 167 44.43 -33.47 -11.46
CA PRO A 167 43.09 -33.96 -11.10
C PRO A 167 42.94 -34.54 -9.65
N VAL A 168 41.67 -34.71 -9.26
CA VAL A 168 41.06 -35.74 -8.39
C VAL A 168 41.96 -36.61 -7.49
N ALA A 169 41.65 -36.60 -6.18
CA ALA A 169 41.76 -37.78 -5.31
C ALA A 169 40.50 -37.92 -4.44
N GLU A 170 39.90 -39.10 -4.49
CA GLU A 170 38.74 -39.54 -3.69
C GLU A 170 39.25 -40.13 -2.36
N GLU A 171 38.71 -39.69 -1.21
CA GLU A 171 38.65 -40.57 -0.04
C GLU A 171 37.30 -40.43 0.69
N LYS A 172 36.80 -41.57 1.18
CA LYS A 172 35.43 -41.79 1.59
C LYS A 172 35.25 -41.71 3.10
N GLN A 173 34.09 -41.17 3.47
CA GLN A 173 33.13 -41.72 4.44
C GLN A 173 33.63 -42.27 5.79
N ALA A 174 33.12 -41.62 6.84
CA ALA A 174 32.37 -42.25 7.94
C ALA A 174 33.03 -43.35 8.80
N SER A 175 33.26 -43.01 10.06
CA SER A 175 32.47 -43.56 11.19
C SER A 175 32.37 -42.52 12.31
#